data_AF-X1KTA8-F1
#
_entry.id   AF-X1KTA8-F1
#
_cell.length_a   1.000
_cell.length_b   1.000
_cell.length_c   1.000
_cell.angle_alpha   90.00
_cell.angle_beta   90.00
_cell.angle_gamma   90.00
#
_symmetry.space_group_name_H-M   'P 1'
#
loop_
_entity.id
_entity.type
_entity.pdbx_description
1 polymer ?
#
loop_
_entity_poly.entity_id
_entity_poly.type
_entity_poly.pdbx_seq_one_letter_code
_entity_poly.pdbx_strand_id
1 'polypeptide(L)'
;VNALQNSDWEVLAEAMEDKLHQPFRVPFIPGIEEIFSKIKRLGLAGVALSGSGPSIVSLTKKGSEQAISKIMKDAFLKKGINCRILVLEADLEGTKLIA
;
A
#
# COMPACT_ATOMS: atom_id res chain seq x y z
N VAL A 1 3.76 15.12 -1.81
CA VAL A 1 2.55 15.90 -2.23
C VAL A 1 2.55 16.16 -3.73
N ASN A 2 3.61 16.74 -4.31
CA ASN A 2 3.66 17.08 -5.75
C ASN A 2 3.40 15.89 -6.71
N ALA A 3 4.04 14.74 -6.49
CA ALA A 3 3.85 13.55 -7.34
C ALA A 3 2.38 13.08 -7.36
N LEU A 4 1.73 13.05 -6.19
CA LEU A 4 0.31 12.68 -6.09
C LEU A 4 -0.59 13.68 -6.81
N GLN A 5 -0.34 14.99 -6.65
CA GLN A 5 -1.12 16.05 -7.31
C GLN A 5 -1.04 15.97 -8.83
N ASN A 6 0.13 15.61 -9.38
CA ASN A 6 0.33 15.47 -10.82
C ASN A 6 0.05 14.07 -11.36
N SER A 7 -0.43 13.14 -10.54
CA SER A 7 -0.61 11.73 -10.90
C SER A 7 0.67 11.08 -11.46
N ASP A 8 1.83 11.49 -10.94
CA ASP A 8 3.13 10.93 -11.28
C ASP A 8 3.39 9.70 -10.40
N TRP A 9 2.93 8.54 -10.88
CA TRP A 9 2.93 7.29 -10.11
C TRP A 9 4.33 6.70 -9.93
N GLU A 10 5.24 6.94 -10.87
CA GLU A 10 6.64 6.50 -10.76
C GLU A 10 7.34 7.26 -9.63
N VAL A 11 7.22 8.59 -9.63
CA VAL A 11 7.78 9.41 -8.55
C VAL A 11 7.05 9.17 -7.23
N LEU A 12 5.73 8.93 -7.25
CA LEU A 12 4.98 8.61 -6.04
C LEU A 12 5.46 7.31 -5.40
N ALA A 13 5.78 6.29 -6.21
CA ALA A 13 6.29 5.02 -5.72
C ALA A 13 7.60 5.19 -4.95
N GLU A 14 8.53 6.00 -5.46
CA GLU A 14 9.78 6.33 -4.76
C GLU A 14 9.52 7.23 -3.54
N ALA A 15 8.67 8.23 -3.67
CA ALA A 15 8.37 9.20 -2.60
C ALA A 15 7.67 8.56 -1.40
N MET A 16 7.00 7.42 -1.57
CA MET A 16 6.36 6.67 -0.49
C MET A 16 7.31 5.69 0.23
N GLU A 17 8.58 5.60 -0.16
CA GLU A 17 9.56 4.78 0.56
C GLU A 17 10.00 5.46 1.86
N ASP A 18 9.54 4.94 2.99
CA ASP A 18 10.08 5.31 4.29
C ASP A 18 11.45 4.64 4.51
N LYS A 19 12.50 5.47 4.57
CA LYS A 19 13.90 5.09 4.83
C LYS A 19 14.26 5.09 6.32
N LEU A 20 13.35 5.54 7.19
CA LEU A 20 13.62 5.73 8.62
C LEU A 20 12.97 4.64 9.47
N HIS A 21 11.65 4.45 9.40
CA HIS A 21 10.96 3.55 10.34
C HIS A 21 10.66 2.17 9.74
N GLN A 22 10.17 2.12 8.51
CA GLN A 22 9.86 0.85 7.83
C GLN A 22 11.02 -0.15 7.76
N PRO A 23 12.29 0.24 7.53
CA PRO A 23 13.39 -0.73 7.44
C PRO A 23 13.53 -1.59 8.71
N PHE A 24 13.22 -1.02 9.87
CA PHE A 24 13.26 -1.74 11.14
C PHE A 24 12.00 -2.57 11.42
N ARG A 25 10.88 -2.31 10.73
CA ARG A 25 9.59 -2.99 10.97
C ARG A 25 9.29 -4.10 9.97
N VAL A 26 9.72 -3.92 8.72
CA VAL A 26 9.54 -4.86 7.61
C VAL A 26 9.93 -6.30 7.96
N PRO A 27 11.05 -6.58 8.66
CA PRO A 27 11.42 -7.95 9.01
C PRO A 27 10.39 -8.71 9.85
N PHE A 28 9.50 -8.01 10.57
CA PHE A 28 8.48 -8.61 11.43
C PHE A 28 7.16 -8.91 10.72
N ILE A 29 7.03 -8.59 9.43
CA ILE A 29 5.79 -8.76 8.66
C ILE A 29 6.06 -9.70 7.47
N PRO A 30 5.72 -11.01 7.58
CA PRO A 30 6.01 -11.97 6.53
C PRO A 30 5.36 -11.58 5.19
N GLY A 31 6.16 -11.57 4.12
CA GLY A 31 5.69 -11.30 2.76
C GLY A 31 5.68 -9.83 2.33
N ILE A 32 5.94 -8.89 3.24
CA ILE A 32 5.89 -7.45 2.94
C ILE A 32 6.93 -7.00 1.91
N GLU A 33 8.15 -7.55 1.95
CA GLU A 33 9.20 -7.20 0.99
C GLU A 33 8.84 -7.62 -0.45
N GLU A 34 8.16 -8.76 -0.60
CA GLU A 34 7.64 -9.21 -1.88
C GLU A 34 6.58 -8.24 -2.40
N ILE A 35 5.71 -7.75 -1.53
CA ILE A 35 4.68 -6.75 -1.87
C ILE A 35 5.35 -5.45 -2.32
N PHE A 36 6.25 -4.90 -1.52
CA PHE A 36 6.92 -3.62 -1.80
C PHE A 36 7.68 -3.69 -3.11
N SER A 37 8.49 -4.74 -3.30
CA SER A 37 9.29 -4.89 -4.52
C SER A 37 8.42 -5.08 -5.77
N LYS A 38 7.31 -5.83 -5.69
CA LYS A 38 6.41 -6.02 -6.84
C LYS A 38 5.65 -4.76 -7.21
N ILE A 39 5.12 -4.06 -6.21
CA ILE A 39 4.35 -2.83 -6.45
C ILE A 39 5.27 -1.75 -7.02
N LYS A 40 6.48 -1.58 -6.47
CA LYS A 40 7.48 -0.63 -7.00
C LYS A 40 7.78 -0.88 -8.48
N ARG A 41 7.98 -2.13 -8.88
CA ARG A 41 8.27 -2.49 -10.29
C ARG A 41 7.13 -2.20 -11.26
N LEU A 42 5.89 -2.09 -10.79
CA LEU A 42 4.76 -1.74 -11.67
C LEU A 42 4.74 -0.26 -12.05
N GLY A 43 5.27 0.64 -11.21
CA GLY A 43 5.20 2.08 -11.46
C GLY A 43 3.77 2.65 -11.45
N LEU A 44 2.78 1.89 -10.95
CA LEU A 44 1.35 2.25 -10.96
C LEU A 44 0.80 2.61 -9.58
N ALA A 45 1.62 2.49 -8.54
CA ALA A 45 1.21 2.71 -7.16
C ALA A 45 2.41 2.94 -6.23
N GLY A 46 2.17 3.68 -5.16
CA GLY A 46 3.07 3.69 -3.99
C GLY A 46 2.51 2.81 -2.88
N VAL A 47 3.39 2.28 -2.03
CA VAL A 47 3.01 1.35 -0.96
C VAL A 47 3.81 1.62 0.31
N ALA A 48 3.15 1.50 1.44
CA ALA A 48 3.74 1.68 2.77
C ALA A 48 3.00 0.87 3.83
N LEU A 49 3.56 0.79 5.02
CA LEU A 49 2.85 0.41 6.23
C LEU A 49 1.78 1.44 6.55
N SER A 50 0.60 0.96 6.90
CA SER A 50 -0.47 1.81 7.44
C SER A 50 -0.21 2.04 8.93
N GLY A 51 0.25 3.23 9.28
CA GLY A 51 0.57 3.60 10.67
C GLY A 51 1.66 2.71 11.28
N SER A 52 1.33 2.02 12.37
CA SER A 52 2.24 1.06 13.02
C SER A 52 2.35 -0.29 12.31
N GLY A 53 1.49 -0.57 11.33
CA GLY A 53 1.25 -1.92 10.84
C GLY A 53 0.39 -2.75 11.82
N PRO A 54 0.11 -4.02 11.50
CA PRO A 54 0.65 -4.79 10.37
C PRO A 54 -0.05 -4.54 9.02
N SER A 55 -1.11 -3.72 9.01
CA SER A 55 -1.80 -3.35 7.78
C SER A 55 -0.88 -2.62 6.80
N ILE A 56 -1.06 -2.90 5.51
CA ILE A 56 -0.37 -2.24 4.40
C ILE A 56 -1.36 -1.33 3.70
N VAL A 57 -0.91 -0.13 3.32
CA VAL A 57 -1.67 0.80 2.49
C VAL A 57 -0.96 0.99 1.16
N SER A 58 -1.73 1.11 0.09
CA SER A 58 -1.19 1.50 -1.21
C SER A 58 -2.06 2.58 -1.82
N LEU A 59 -1.41 3.65 -2.31
CA LEU A 59 -2.04 4.65 -3.15
C LEU A 59 -1.86 4.20 -4.59
N THR A 60 -2.96 3.86 -5.26
CA THR A 60 -2.95 3.19 -6.55
C THR A 60 -3.62 4.03 -7.62
N LYS A 61 -3.11 3.98 -8.84
CA LYS A 61 -3.80 4.53 -10.01
C LYS A 61 -5.15 3.83 -10.22
N LYS A 62 -6.21 4.61 -10.44
CA LYS A 62 -7.55 4.10 -10.76
C LYS A 62 -7.50 3.04 -11.88
N GLY A 63 -8.17 1.91 -11.68
CA GLY A 63 -8.14 0.75 -12.58
C GLY A 63 -7.05 -0.28 -12.27
N SER A 64 -6.14 0.00 -11.34
CA SER A 64 -5.06 -0.93 -10.94
C SER A 64 -5.39 -1.72 -9.68
N GLU A 65 -6.56 -1.51 -9.08
CA GLU A 65 -6.94 -1.99 -7.75
C GLU A 65 -6.89 -3.52 -7.68
N GLN A 66 -7.39 -4.20 -8.72
CA GLN A 66 -7.40 -5.66 -8.78
C GLN A 66 -5.99 -6.25 -8.85
N ALA A 67 -5.12 -5.65 -9.66
CA ALA A 67 -3.72 -6.10 -9.79
C ALA A 67 -2.95 -5.93 -8.48
N ILE A 68 -3.10 -4.77 -7.83
CA ILE A 68 -2.45 -4.48 -6.54
C ILE A 68 -3.02 -5.38 -5.43
N SER A 69 -4.34 -5.55 -5.38
CA SER A 69 -5.03 -6.44 -4.43
C SER A 69 -4.53 -7.88 -4.53
N LYS A 70 -4.38 -8.39 -5.76
CA LYS A 70 -3.87 -9.73 -6.02
C LYS A 70 -2.43 -9.89 -5.55
N ILE A 71 -1.56 -8.92 -5.82
CA ILE A 71 -0.16 -8.94 -5.37
C ILE A 71 -0.09 -9.04 -3.84
N MET A 72 -0.84 -8.19 -3.13
CA MET A 72 -0.85 -8.19 -1.67
C MET A 72 -1.38 -9.51 -1.11
N LYS A 73 -2.51 -10.00 -1.63
CA LYS A 73 -3.14 -11.24 -1.18
C LYS A 73 -2.24 -12.45 -1.42
N ASP A 74 -1.66 -12.57 -2.62
CA ASP A 74 -0.81 -13.71 -2.98
C ASP A 74 0.47 -13.74 -2.13
N ALA A 75 1.09 -12.59 -1.86
CA ALA A 75 2.31 -12.53 -1.06
C ALA A 75 2.08 -12.97 0.40
N PHE A 76 0.97 -12.55 1.01
CA PHE A 76 0.60 -13.04 2.35
C PHE A 76 0.19 -14.51 2.33
N LEU A 77 -0.59 -14.95 1.35
CA LEU A 77 -1.04 -16.34 1.24
C LEU A 77 0.14 -17.31 1.08
N LYS A 78 1.18 -16.94 0.33
CA LYS A 78 2.44 -17.71 0.23
C LYS A 78 3.15 -17.89 1.56
N LYS A 79 2.90 -17.01 2.54
CA LYS A 79 3.41 -17.12 3.91
C LYS A 79 2.41 -17.80 4.86
N GLY A 80 1.33 -18.36 4.33
CA GLY A 80 0.26 -18.99 5.12
C GLY A 80 -0.65 -18.00 5.85
N ILE A 81 -0.61 -16.72 5.48
CA ILE A 81 -1.35 -15.65 6.14
C ILE A 81 -2.57 -15.28 5.28
N ASN A 82 -3.77 -15.42 5.85
CA ASN A 82 -4.97 -14.87 5.26
C ASN A 82 -5.07 -13.38 5.56
N CYS A 83 -5.43 -12.58 4.56
CA CYS A 83 -5.65 -11.15 4.72
C CYS A 83 -6.99 -10.71 4.10
N ARG A 84 -7.54 -9.60 4.63
CA ARG A 84 -8.67 -8.90 4.04
C ARG A 84 -8.14 -7.73 3.22
N ILE A 85 -8.53 -7.66 1.96
CA ILE A 85 -8.25 -6.50 1.11
C ILE A 85 -9.48 -5.60 1.09
N LEU A 86 -9.26 -4.30 1.32
CA LEU A 86 -10.27 -3.26 1.20
C LEU A 86 -9.81 -2.28 0.14
N VAL A 87 -10.63 -2.08 -0.88
CA VAL A 87 -10.45 -0.98 -1.86
C VAL A 87 -11.23 0.20 -1.32
N LEU A 88 -10.53 1.27 -0.99
CA LEU A 88 -11.07 2.42 -0.26
C LEU A 88 -10.76 3.71 -1.02
N GLU A 89 -11.61 4.71 -0.81
CA GLU A 89 -11.35 6.10 -1.21
C GLU A 89 -11.03 6.94 0.04
N ALA A 90 -10.43 8.11 -0.18
CA ALA A 90 -10.20 9.05 0.91
C ALA A 90 -11.55 9.53 1.47
N ASP A 91 -11.73 9.41 2.78
CA ASP A 91 -12.89 9.98 3.46
C ASP A 91 -12.74 11.52 3.51
N LEU A 92 -13.68 12.22 2.86
CA LEU A 92 -13.70 13.68 2.79
C LEU A 92 -14.61 14.32 3.83
N GLU A 93 -15.43 13.52 4.52
CA GLU A 93 -16.45 14.03 5.45
C GLU A 93 -16.05 13.78 6.91
N GLY A 94 -15.22 12.77 7.16
CA GLY A 94 -14.70 12.49 8.49
C GLY A 94 -15.79 12.04 9.46
N THR A 95 -15.74 12.55 10.70
CA THR A 95 -16.66 12.10 11.76
C THR A 95 -18.07 12.65 11.54
N LYS A 96 -19.08 11.76 11.56
CA LYS A 96 -20.50 12.11 11.45
C LYS A 96 -21.31 11.51 12.59
N LEU A 97 -22.41 12.18 12.93
CA LEU A 97 -23.47 11.59 13.75
C LEU A 97 -24.25 10.59 12.89
N ILE A 98 -24.41 9.36 13.38
CA ILE A 98 -25.29 8.36 12.78
C ILE A 98 -26.58 8.36 13.61
N ALA A 99 -27.69 8.72 12.98
CA ALA A 99 -29.03 8.70 13.58
C ALA A 99 -29.68 7.32 13.45
#